data_AF-A0A3D3VWL1-F1
#
_entry.id   AF-A0A3D3VWL1-F1
#
_cell.length_a   1.000
_cell.length_b   1.000
_cell.length_c   1.000
_cell.angle_alpha   90.00
_cell.angle_beta   90.00
_cell.angle_gamma   90.00
#
_symmetry.space_group_name_H-M   'P 1'
#
loop_
_entity.id
_entity.type
_entity.pdbx_description
1 polymer ?
#
loop_
_entity_poly.entity_id
_entity_poly.type
_entity_poly.pdbx_seq_one_letter_code
_entity_poly.pdbx_strand_id
1 'polypeptide(L)'
;MKRFWKFVYIFWPSVLRAYETFFHHHRQDFLIGHLAAQKITEDLERHLAMNGFERAIIALKDPGEILDMRKREGEEFQYHIRLFNDREIRTHYEYAPEAHLVTHCFNVCQEKKETYFKELLNEYLA
;
A
#
# COMPACT_ATOMS: atom_id res chain seq x y z
N MET A 1 -15.75 -0.39 -15.77
CA MET A 1 -14.90 0.70 -15.25
C MET A 1 -15.09 1.95 -16.13
N LYS A 2 -15.57 3.06 -15.56
CA LYS A 2 -15.90 4.31 -16.29
C LYS A 2 -14.66 4.85 -17.03
N ARG A 3 -14.83 5.45 -18.22
CA ARG A 3 -13.73 5.99 -19.06
C ARG A 3 -12.80 6.94 -18.31
N PHE A 4 -13.34 7.70 -17.35
CA PHE A 4 -12.58 8.58 -16.46
C PHE A 4 -11.48 7.86 -15.69
N TRP A 5 -11.79 6.74 -15.01
CA TRP A 5 -10.79 6.01 -14.22
C TRP A 5 -9.67 5.44 -15.07
N LYS A 6 -9.96 4.98 -16.29
CA LYS A 6 -8.91 4.56 -17.23
C LYS A 6 -7.90 5.68 -17.48
N PHE A 7 -8.36 6.92 -17.62
CA PHE A 7 -7.49 8.08 -17.79
C PHE A 7 -6.67 8.34 -16.53
N VAL A 8 -7.30 8.36 -15.35
CA VAL A 8 -6.59 8.57 -14.07
C VAL A 8 -5.48 7.52 -13.88
N TYR A 9 -5.77 6.24 -14.10
CA TYR A 9 -4.79 5.15 -13.99
C TYR A 9 -3.61 5.29 -14.98
N ILE A 10 -3.76 5.99 -16.10
CA ILE A 10 -2.69 6.21 -17.07
C ILE A 10 -1.82 7.41 -16.68
N PHE A 11 -2.42 8.52 -16.27
CA PHE A 11 -1.70 9.80 -16.12
C PHE A 11 -1.29 10.10 -14.68
N TRP A 12 -2.12 9.72 -13.71
CA TRP A 12 -1.91 10.07 -12.31
C TRP A 12 -0.62 9.49 -11.70
N PRO A 13 -0.17 8.27 -12.04
CA PRO A 13 1.11 7.76 -11.53
C PRO A 13 2.28 8.69 -11.84
N SER A 14 2.35 9.27 -13.05
CA SER A 14 3.42 10.22 -13.41
C SER A 14 3.38 11.50 -12.57
N VAL A 15 2.18 11.99 -12.23
CA VAL A 15 2.01 13.14 -11.33
C VAL A 15 2.51 12.82 -9.93
N LEU A 16 2.17 11.64 -9.40
CA LEU A 16 2.64 11.16 -8.11
C LEU A 16 4.17 11.04 -8.09
N ARG A 17 4.78 10.45 -9.13
CA ARG A 17 6.25 10.32 -9.23
C ARG A 17 6.96 11.67 -9.21
N ALA A 18 6.40 12.66 -9.92
CA ALA A 18 6.94 14.03 -9.89
C ALA A 18 6.85 14.61 -8.48
N TYR A 19 5.68 14.52 -7.84
CA TYR A 19 5.50 14.99 -6.46
C TYR A 19 6.47 14.33 -5.48
N GLU A 20 6.64 13.00 -5.56
CA GLU A 20 7.55 12.25 -4.69
C GLU A 20 9.00 12.73 -4.79
N THR A 21 9.44 12.99 -6.02
CA THR A 21 10.81 13.43 -6.29
C THR A 21 11.13 14.76 -5.60
N PHE A 22 10.14 15.64 -5.45
CA PHE A 22 10.34 17.00 -4.93
C PHE A 22 9.89 17.19 -3.48
N PHE A 23 8.95 16.37 -2.97
CA PHE A 23 8.25 16.67 -1.73
C PHE A 23 8.05 15.47 -0.78
N HIS A 24 8.23 14.22 -1.23
CA HIS A 24 7.96 13.04 -0.40
C HIS A 24 9.25 12.30 -0.03
N HIS A 25 9.75 12.56 1.18
CA HIS A 25 11.02 12.01 1.67
C HIS A 25 10.90 11.24 2.98
N HIS A 26 9.69 10.95 3.43
CA HIS A 26 9.43 10.20 4.65
C HIS A 26 8.61 8.95 4.34
N ARG A 27 8.72 7.93 5.20
CA ARG A 27 7.82 6.78 5.18
C ARG A 27 6.54 7.17 5.91
N GLN A 28 5.38 6.72 5.43
CA GLN A 28 4.14 6.79 6.19
C GLN A 28 4.32 6.06 7.52
N ASP A 29 3.64 6.49 8.58
CA ASP A 29 3.65 5.79 9.87
C ASP A 29 3.02 4.38 9.72
N PHE A 30 2.63 3.66 10.78
CA PHE A 30 2.02 2.31 10.66
C PHE A 30 2.98 1.12 10.45
N LEU A 31 4.14 1.14 11.10
CA LEU A 31 4.96 -0.07 11.28
C LEU A 31 4.15 -1.18 11.99
N ILE A 32 4.09 -2.36 11.38
CA ILE A 32 3.51 -3.56 12.00
C ILE A 32 4.55 -4.58 12.44
N GLY A 33 5.73 -4.58 11.80
CA GLY A 33 6.83 -5.49 12.11
C GLY A 33 7.83 -5.58 10.97
N HIS A 34 8.62 -6.65 10.97
CA HIS A 34 9.60 -6.92 9.92
C HIS A 34 9.30 -8.27 9.27
N LEU A 35 9.64 -8.41 7.98
CA LEU A 35 9.56 -9.69 7.28
C LEU A 35 10.53 -10.68 7.93
N ALA A 36 9.99 -11.80 8.43
CA ALA A 36 10.74 -12.89 9.04
C ALA A 36 11.92 -13.35 8.18
N ALA A 37 13.12 -13.51 8.74
CA ALA A 37 14.39 -13.65 8.01
C ALA A 37 14.40 -14.76 6.94
N GLN A 38 13.65 -15.83 7.17
CA GLN A 38 13.48 -16.98 6.29
C GLN A 38 12.49 -16.77 5.13
N LYS A 39 11.75 -15.65 5.12
CA LYS A 39 10.78 -15.31 4.08
C LYS A 39 11.39 -14.34 3.06
N ILE A 40 10.98 -14.48 1.81
CA ILE A 40 11.37 -13.62 0.69
C ILE A 40 10.18 -12.78 0.19
N THR A 41 10.47 -11.70 -0.51
CA THR A 41 9.47 -10.73 -1.00
C THR A 41 8.45 -11.37 -1.94
N GLU A 42 8.91 -12.26 -2.81
CA GLU A 42 8.10 -12.94 -3.82
C GLU A 42 7.06 -13.88 -3.18
N ASP A 43 7.42 -14.52 -2.08
CA ASP A 43 6.50 -15.39 -1.34
C ASP A 43 5.45 -14.56 -0.59
N LEU A 44 5.86 -13.42 0.00
CA LEU A 44 4.91 -12.48 0.60
C LEU A 44 3.93 -11.93 -0.45
N GLU A 45 4.42 -11.45 -1.60
CA GLU A 45 3.57 -10.94 -2.68
C GLU A 45 2.56 -12.00 -3.14
N ARG A 46 3.00 -13.25 -3.31
CA ARG A 46 2.13 -14.35 -3.70
C ARG A 46 1.05 -14.63 -2.65
N HIS A 47 1.42 -14.64 -1.37
CA HIS A 47 0.47 -14.80 -0.26
C HIS A 47 -0.57 -13.69 -0.25
N LEU A 48 -0.13 -12.43 -0.41
CA LEU A 48 -1.02 -11.29 -0.49
C LEU A 48 -1.95 -11.38 -1.71
N ALA A 49 -1.43 -11.75 -2.88
CA ALA A 49 -2.22 -11.96 -4.09
C ALA A 49 -3.29 -13.06 -3.91
N MET A 50 -2.94 -14.17 -3.27
CA MET A 50 -3.89 -15.24 -2.92
C MET A 50 -4.98 -14.76 -1.96
N ASN A 51 -4.71 -13.72 -1.16
CA ASN A 51 -5.66 -13.08 -0.25
C ASN A 51 -6.43 -11.90 -0.88
N GLY A 52 -6.29 -11.69 -2.20
CA GLY A 52 -7.02 -10.68 -2.96
C GLY A 52 -6.36 -9.30 -2.99
N PHE A 53 -5.08 -9.22 -2.64
CA PHE A 53 -4.30 -7.99 -2.84
C PHE A 53 -3.79 -7.90 -4.29
N GLU A 54 -3.68 -6.68 -4.78
CA GLU A 54 -3.12 -6.32 -6.08
C GLU A 54 -2.07 -5.22 -5.90
N ARG A 55 -1.20 -5.00 -6.88
CA ARG A 55 -0.24 -3.89 -6.84
C ARG A 55 -0.97 -2.55 -6.74
N ALA A 56 -0.55 -1.67 -5.83
CA ALA A 56 -1.12 -0.33 -5.76
C ALA A 56 -0.53 0.54 -6.89
N ILE A 57 -1.40 1.02 -7.79
CA ILE A 57 -0.98 1.84 -8.94
C ILE A 57 -1.06 3.34 -8.60
N ILE A 58 -2.08 3.72 -7.82
CA ILE A 58 -2.32 5.10 -7.38
C ILE A 58 -1.95 5.15 -5.90
N ALA A 59 -0.66 5.33 -5.61
CA ALA A 59 -0.11 5.48 -4.26
C ALA A 59 1.22 6.25 -4.32
N LEU A 60 1.54 7.00 -3.26
CA LEU A 60 2.85 7.64 -3.12
C LEU A 60 3.90 6.60 -2.75
N LYS A 61 5.01 6.49 -3.47
CA LYS A 61 6.08 5.56 -3.10
C LYS A 61 6.96 6.12 -2.01
N ASP A 62 7.10 5.34 -0.96
CA ASP A 62 7.96 5.72 0.15
C ASP A 62 9.43 5.40 -0.14
N PRO A 63 10.38 6.13 0.49
CA PRO A 63 11.80 5.83 0.37
C PRO A 63 12.14 4.39 0.82
N GLY A 64 12.77 3.62 -0.06
CA GLY A 64 13.18 2.24 0.18
C GLY A 64 12.08 1.20 0.01
N GLU A 65 10.88 1.60 -0.44
CA GLU A 65 9.78 0.68 -0.75
C GLU A 65 10.12 -0.24 -1.94
N ILE A 66 9.92 -1.54 -1.73
CA ILE A 66 10.16 -2.61 -2.72
C ILE A 66 8.89 -3.39 -3.09
N LEU A 67 7.86 -3.35 -2.26
CA LEU A 67 6.53 -3.92 -2.53
C LEU A 67 5.48 -2.94 -2.03
N ASP A 68 4.48 -2.68 -2.86
CA ASP A 68 3.28 -1.91 -2.50
C ASP A 68 2.06 -2.67 -3.06
N MET A 69 1.21 -3.14 -2.14
CA MET A 69 0.01 -3.88 -2.46
C MET A 69 -1.20 -3.36 -1.69
N ARG A 70 -2.36 -3.42 -2.33
CA ARG A 70 -3.64 -3.00 -1.78
C ARG A 70 -4.71 -4.05 -1.99
N LYS A 71 -5.74 -4.04 -1.14
CA LYS A 71 -6.97 -4.81 -1.31
C LYS A 71 -8.15 -3.90 -1.04
N ARG A 72 -9.05 -3.74 -2.02
CA ARG A 72 -10.27 -2.94 -1.82
C ARG A 72 -11.23 -3.64 -0.85
N GLU A 73 -11.84 -2.84 0.01
CA GLU A 73 -12.99 -3.20 0.84
C GLU A 73 -14.19 -2.36 0.39
N GLY A 74 -15.04 -2.96 -0.46
CA GLY A 74 -16.13 -2.23 -1.11
C GLY A 74 -15.63 -1.20 -2.12
N GLU A 75 -16.34 -0.07 -2.20
CA GLU A 75 -16.01 1.04 -3.12
C GLU A 75 -15.22 2.16 -2.44
N GLU A 76 -15.30 2.27 -1.11
CA GLU A 76 -14.82 3.43 -0.37
C GLU A 76 -13.44 3.25 0.23
N PHE A 77 -13.06 2.02 0.60
CA PHE A 77 -11.86 1.79 1.39
C PHE A 77 -10.96 0.71 0.82
N GLN A 78 -9.74 0.66 1.35
CA GLN A 78 -8.76 -0.35 1.02
C GLN A 78 -7.84 -0.65 2.20
N TYR A 79 -7.37 -1.88 2.25
CA TYR A 79 -6.20 -2.30 3.00
C TYR A 79 -4.95 -2.05 2.15
N HIS A 80 -3.88 -1.60 2.76
CA HIS A 80 -2.64 -1.23 2.10
C HIS A 80 -1.46 -1.80 2.88
N ILE A 81 -0.52 -2.42 2.17
CA ILE A 81 0.66 -3.08 2.74
C ILE A 81 1.87 -2.67 1.91
N ARG A 82 2.94 -2.27 2.61
CA ARG A 82 4.24 -1.93 2.03
C ARG A 82 5.34 -2.76 2.66
N LEU A 83 6.27 -3.22 1.83
CA LEU A 83 7.54 -3.83 2.26
C LEU A 83 8.69 -2.91 1.84
N PHE A 84 9.65 -2.75 2.75
CA PHE A 84 10.85 -1.95 2.55
C PHE A 84 12.10 -2.82 2.41
N ASN A 85 13.15 -2.25 1.82
CA ASN A 85 14.44 -2.91 1.60
C ASN A 85 15.17 -3.34 2.89
N ASP A 86 14.84 -2.73 4.02
CA ASP A 86 15.28 -3.10 5.37
C ASP A 86 14.36 -4.12 6.05
N ARG A 87 13.42 -4.70 5.28
CA ARG A 87 12.44 -5.69 5.70
C ARG A 87 11.32 -5.14 6.57
N GLU A 88 11.23 -3.83 6.83
CA GLU A 88 10.05 -3.28 7.50
C GLU A 88 8.78 -3.59 6.69
N ILE A 89 7.72 -3.97 7.39
CA ILE A 89 6.37 -4.06 6.85
C ILE A 89 5.55 -2.96 7.52
N ARG A 90 4.90 -2.14 6.69
CA ARG A 90 3.96 -1.10 7.15
C ARG A 90 2.60 -1.38 6.55
N THR A 91 1.55 -1.18 7.35
CA THR A 91 0.18 -1.54 6.96
C THR A 91 -0.82 -0.54 7.49
N HIS A 92 -1.73 -0.10 6.64
CA HIS A 92 -2.83 0.76 7.06
C HIS A 92 -4.07 0.50 6.23
N TYR A 93 -5.19 0.94 6.77
CA TYR A 93 -6.49 0.93 6.14
C TYR A 93 -6.90 2.37 5.87
N GLU A 94 -7.34 2.67 4.67
CA GLU A 94 -7.60 4.06 4.25
C GLU A 94 -8.65 4.12 3.15
N TYR A 95 -9.04 5.34 2.78
CA TYR A 95 -9.88 5.55 1.61
C TYR A 95 -9.20 5.03 0.34
N ALA A 96 -9.98 4.32 -0.47
CA ALA A 96 -9.58 3.96 -1.80
C ALA A 96 -9.40 5.23 -2.65
N PRO A 97 -8.36 5.32 -3.51
CA PRO A 97 -8.20 6.42 -4.43
C PRO A 97 -9.41 6.59 -5.34
N GLU A 98 -10.16 5.51 -5.61
CA GLU A 98 -11.39 5.53 -6.41
C GLU A 98 -12.56 6.30 -5.79
N ALA A 99 -12.62 6.38 -4.46
CA ALA A 99 -13.62 7.16 -3.76
C ALA A 99 -13.12 8.58 -3.47
N HIS A 100 -11.87 8.71 -3.04
CA HIS A 100 -11.32 9.98 -2.58
C HIS A 100 -9.85 10.18 -2.99
N LEU A 101 -9.60 10.38 -4.29
CA LEU A 101 -8.26 10.52 -4.88
C LEU A 101 -7.35 11.52 -4.15
N VAL A 102 -7.87 12.71 -3.84
CA VAL A 102 -7.10 13.78 -3.18
C VAL A 102 -6.81 13.39 -1.73
N THR A 103 -7.84 13.01 -0.97
CA THR A 103 -7.76 12.58 0.44
C THR A 103 -6.77 11.43 0.65
N HIS A 104 -6.80 10.45 -0.27
CA HIS A 104 -5.88 9.31 -0.30
C HIS A 104 -4.41 9.75 -0.45
N CYS A 105 -4.13 10.78 -1.28
CA CYS A 105 -2.77 11.30 -1.46
C CYS A 105 -2.26 12.11 -0.25
N PHE A 106 -3.15 12.55 0.65
CA PHE A 106 -2.81 13.35 1.83
C PHE A 106 -2.90 12.56 3.14
N ASN A 107 -2.89 11.22 3.09
CA ASN A 107 -2.85 10.34 4.27
C ASN A 107 -4.03 10.55 5.25
N VAL A 108 -5.18 11.00 4.75
CA VAL A 108 -6.35 11.28 5.60
C VAL A 108 -7.15 9.99 5.81
N CYS A 109 -7.58 9.74 7.05
CA CYS A 109 -8.37 8.57 7.46
C CYS A 109 -7.59 7.23 7.39
N GLN A 110 -6.33 7.25 7.79
CA GLN A 110 -5.51 6.04 7.93
C GLN A 110 -5.71 5.39 9.30
N GLU A 111 -6.06 4.11 9.30
CA GLU A 111 -6.26 3.29 10.49
C GLU A 111 -5.28 2.11 10.50
N LYS A 112 -4.82 1.70 11.68
CA LYS A 112 -3.88 0.57 11.80
C LYS A 112 -4.47 -0.77 11.38
N LYS A 113 -5.77 -1.03 11.64
CA LYS A 113 -6.44 -2.35 11.57
C LYS A 113 -5.51 -3.52 11.98
N GLU A 114 -4.80 -3.34 13.09
CA GLU A 114 -3.64 -4.17 13.47
C GLU A 114 -3.97 -5.65 13.61
N THR A 115 -5.12 -6.00 14.19
CA THR A 115 -5.57 -7.39 14.34
C THR A 115 -5.70 -8.10 12.98
N TYR A 116 -6.35 -7.45 12.01
CA TYR A 116 -6.52 -8.01 10.67
C TYR A 116 -5.17 -8.28 10.00
N PHE A 117 -4.25 -7.32 10.05
CA PHE A 117 -2.95 -7.47 9.41
C PHE A 117 -2.05 -8.47 10.13
N LYS A 118 -2.10 -8.55 11.47
CA LYS A 118 -1.36 -9.57 12.22
C LYS A 118 -1.85 -10.97 11.90
N GLU A 119 -3.15 -11.18 11.79
CA GLU A 119 -3.72 -12.46 11.37
C GLU A 119 -3.31 -12.82 9.93
N LEU A 120 -3.40 -11.85 9.01
CA LEU A 120 -2.99 -12.03 7.61
C LEU A 120 -1.49 -12.33 7.46
N LEU A 121 -0.64 -11.68 8.25
CA LEU A 121 0.82 -11.71 8.12
C LEU A 121 1.50 -12.61 9.17
N ASN A 122 0.74 -13.39 9.95
CA ASN A 122 1.24 -14.10 11.13
C ASN A 122 2.56 -14.86 10.88
N GLU A 123 2.63 -15.67 9.83
CA GLU A 123 3.83 -16.45 9.49
C GLU A 123 4.96 -15.64 8.82
N TYR A 124 4.69 -14.39 8.46
CA TYR A 124 5.59 -13.49 7.74
C TYR A 124 6.22 -12.43 8.65
N LEU A 125 5.70 -12.24 9.86
CA LEU A 125 6.27 -11.30 10.83
C LEU A 125 7.36 -11.99 11.68
N ALA A 126 8.44 -11.25 11.96
CA ALA A 126 9.53 -11.63 12.86
C ALA A 126 9.20 -11.35 14.33
#